data_AF-A0A848Y169-F1
#
_entry.id   AF-A0A848Y169-F1
#
_cell.length_a   1.000
_cell.length_b   1.000
_cell.length_c   1.000
_cell.angle_alpha   90.00
_cell.angle_beta   90.00
_cell.angle_gamma   90.00
#
_symmetry.space_group_name_H-M   'P 1'
#
loop_
_entity.id
_entity.type
_entity.pdbx_description
1 polymer ?
#
loop_
_entity_poly.entity_id
_entity_poly.type
_entity_poly.pdbx_seq_one_letter_code
_entity_poly.pdbx_strand_id
1 'polypeptide(L)' 'IETLDGFKFRVKDGWLMFRPSGTEPVLRIYSEAPETWSHIEGMLFALYPDVAVWMGR' A
#
# COMPACT_ATOMS: atom_id res chain seq x y z
N ILE A 1 -20.28 -9.58 12.98
CA ILE A 1 -19.54 -9.68 11.69
C ILE A 1 -18.63 -8.48 11.64
N GLU A 2 -17.32 -8.67 11.78
CA GLU A 2 -16.36 -7.58 11.64
C GLU A 2 -16.25 -7.23 10.14
N THR A 3 -16.65 -6.02 9.78
CA THR A 3 -16.62 -5.46 8.42
C THR A 3 -15.29 -4.74 8.15
N LEU A 4 -14.17 -5.35 8.51
CA LEU A 4 -12.87 -4.72 8.30
C LEU A 4 -12.47 -4.88 6.83
N ASP A 5 -12.72 -3.83 6.05
CA ASP A 5 -12.31 -3.63 4.64
C ASP A 5 -10.79 -3.42 4.50
N GLY A 6 -10.00 -4.30 5.11
CA GLY A 6 -8.54 -4.20 5.14
C GLY A 6 -7.99 -3.40 6.31
N PHE A 7 -6.70 -3.09 6.23
CA PHE A 7 -5.95 -2.42 7.30
C PHE A 7 -5.22 -1.18 6.78
N LYS A 8 -5.46 -0.02 7.41
CA LYS A 8 -4.82 1.26 7.06
C LYS A 8 -3.70 1.59 8.05
N PHE A 9 -2.46 1.51 7.59
CA PHE A 9 -1.28 1.89 8.34
C PHE A 9 -0.98 3.37 8.14
N ARG A 10 -0.87 4.13 9.22
CA ARG A 10 -0.50 5.55 9.19
C ARG A 10 0.98 5.67 9.50
N VAL A 11 1.71 6.40 8.67
CA VAL A 11 3.10 6.79 8.90
C VAL A 11 3.18 8.30 9.09
N LYS A 12 4.35 8.80 9.49
CA LYS A 12 4.56 10.22 9.83
C LYS A 12 3.99 11.19 8.79
N ASP A 13 4.17 10.88 7.50
CA ASP A 13 3.84 11.77 6.39
C ASP A 13 2.91 11.10 5.38
N GLY A 14 2.07 10.14 5.79
CA GLY A 14 1.22 9.45 4.80
C GLY A 14 0.54 8.20 5.33
N TRP A 15 0.05 7.39 4.41
CA TRP A 15 -0.60 6.13 4.75
C TRP A 15 -0.41 5.06 3.69
N LEU A 16 -0.55 3.81 4.13
CA LEU A 16 -0.65 2.61 3.30
C LEU A 16 -1.92 1.85 3.69
N MET A 17 -2.54 1.16 2.74
CA MET A 17 -3.73 0.34 2.98
C MET A 17 -3.61 -1.00 2.29
N PHE A 18 -3.78 -2.06 3.07
CA PHE A 18 -3.83 -3.44 2.60
C PHE A 18 -5.27 -3.89 2.53
N ARG A 19 -5.75 -4.27 1.35
CA ARG A 19 -7.13 -4.70 1.16
C ARG A 19 -7.20 -5.97 0.32
N PRO A 20 -7.70 -7.10 0.88
CA PRO A 20 -8.05 -8.26 0.08
C PRO A 20 -9.12 -7.87 -0.95
N SER A 21 -8.98 -8.33 -2.18
CA SER A 21 -10.05 -8.20 -3.17
C SER A 21 -11.22 -9.13 -2.81
N GLY A 22 -12.45 -8.61 -2.93
CA GLY A 22 -13.66 -9.40 -2.69
C GLY A 22 -14.06 -10.31 -3.86
N THR A 23 -13.46 -10.13 -5.04
CA THR A 23 -13.87 -10.82 -6.29
C THR A 23 -12.74 -11.56 -7.00
N GLU A 24 -11.49 -11.35 -6.57
CA GLU A 24 -10.30 -11.91 -7.23
C GLU A 24 -9.30 -12.35 -6.16
N PRO A 25 -8.46 -13.36 -6.39
CA PRO A 25 -7.47 -13.83 -5.42
C PRO A 25 -6.23 -12.91 -5.40
N VAL A 26 -6.44 -11.60 -5.19
CA VAL A 26 -5.39 -10.57 -5.18
C VAL A 26 -5.46 -9.69 -3.93
N LEU A 27 -4.30 -9.26 -3.43
CA LEU A 27 -4.16 -8.26 -2.38
C LEU A 27 -3.89 -6.90 -3.02
N ARG A 28 -4.70 -5.89 -2.71
CA ARG A 28 -4.48 -4.52 -3.16
C ARG A 28 -3.73 -3.73 -2.11
N ILE A 29 -2.77 -2.94 -2.57
CA ILE A 29 -1.99 -2.02 -1.75
C ILE A 29 -2.22 -0.62 -2.29
N TYR A 30 -2.70 0.28 -1.44
CA TYR A 30 -2.84 1.70 -1.76
C TYR A 30 -1.89 2.50 -0.86
N SER A 31 -1.39 3.62 -1.36
CA SER A 31 -0.57 4.53 -0.57
C SER A 31 -0.84 5.98 -0.97
N GLU A 32 -0.66 6.87 -0.01
CA GLU A 32 -0.68 8.32 -0.24
C GLU A 32 0.39 8.96 0.65
N ALA A 33 1.18 9.85 0.04
CA ALA A 33 2.23 10.62 0.69
C ALA A 33 2.41 11.95 -0.07
N PRO A 34 3.01 12.99 0.55
CA PRO A 34 3.40 14.23 -0.10
C PRO A 34 4.23 13.98 -1.37
N GLU A 35 4.04 14.85 -2.36
CA GLU A 35 4.26 14.70 -3.82
C GLU A 35 5.56 14.05 -4.35
N THR A 36 6.57 13.78 -3.52
CA THR A 36 7.81 13.17 -4.02
C THR A 36 7.67 11.65 -4.16
N TRP A 37 7.76 11.17 -5.39
CA TRP A 37 7.87 9.76 -5.76
C TRP A 37 8.79 8.93 -4.85
N SER A 38 9.94 9.50 -4.48
CA SER A 38 10.93 8.88 -3.59
C SER A 38 10.37 8.52 -2.20
N HIS A 39 9.37 9.26 -1.69
CA HIS A 39 8.71 8.94 -0.42
C HIS A 39 7.81 7.71 -0.55
N ILE A 40 7.06 7.58 -1.64
CA ILE A 40 6.15 6.45 -1.86
C ILE A 40 6.94 5.16 -2.08
N GLU A 41 7.98 5.20 -2.91
CA GLU A 41 8.89 4.06 -3.09
C GLU A 41 9.55 3.67 -1.77
N GLY A 42 10.06 4.64 -0.99
CA GLY A 42 10.65 4.38 0.32
C GLY A 42 9.68 3.71 1.29
N MET A 43 8.40 4.12 1.28
CA MET A 43 7.36 3.51 2.11
C MET A 43 7.02 2.08 1.69
N LEU A 44 6.94 1.81 0.38
CA LEU A 44 6.68 0.47 -0.15
C LEU A 44 7.86 -0.48 0.08
N PHE A 45 9.09 -0.02 -0.21
CA PHE A 45 10.31 -0.79 -0.05
C PHE A 45 10.60 -1.11 1.42
N ALA A 46 10.33 -0.17 2.34
CA ALA A 46 10.50 -0.41 3.77
C ALA A 46 9.59 -1.52 4.31
N LEU A 47 8.42 -1.74 3.71
CA LEU A 47 7.50 -2.80 4.12
C LEU A 47 7.72 -4.11 3.34
N TYR A 48 8.20 -4.02 2.11
CA TYR A 48 8.41 -5.18 1.25
C TYR A 48 9.67 -5.01 0.38
N PRO A 49 10.87 -5.22 0.96
CA PRO A 49 12.12 -5.07 0.22
C PRO A 49 12.24 -6.05 -0.96
N ASP A 50 11.50 -7.17 -0.91
CA ASP A 50 11.53 -8.23 -1.91
C ASP A 50 10.36 -8.17 -2.92
N VAL A 51 9.44 -7.21 -2.79
CA VAL A 51 8.33 -7.06 -3.73
C VAL A 51 8.77 -6.18 -4.90
N ALA A 52 8.90 -6.79 -6.08
CA ALA A 52 9.05 -6.06 -7.32
C ALA A 52 7.79 -5.24 -7.61
N VAL A 53 7.85 -3.93 -7.38
CA VAL A 53 6.74 -3.02 -7.68
C VAL A 53 6.79 -2.67 -9.17
N TRP A 54 5.97 -3.35 -9.97
CA TRP A 54 5.77 -2.99 -11.39
C TRP A 54 4.79 -1.82 -11.48
N MET A 55 5.30 -0.61 -11.74
CA MET A 55 4.46 0.57 -11.97
C MET A 55 4.37 0.81 -13.48
N GLY A 56 3.28 0.30 -14.08
CA GLY A 56 2.91 0.67 -15.45
C GLY A 56 2.62 2.17 -15.51
N ARG A 57 3.20 2.84 -16.50
CA ARG A 57 2.91 4.25 -16.81
C ARG A 57 1.43 4.51 -17.04
#